data_AF-A0A371IUU0-F1
#
_entry.id   AF-A0A371IUU0-F1
#
_cell.length_a   1.000
_cell.length_b   1.000
_cell.length_c   1.000
_cell.angle_alpha   90.00
_cell.angle_beta   90.00
_cell.angle_gamma   90.00
#
_symmetry.space_group_name_H-M   'P 1'
#
loop_
_entity.id
_entity.type
_entity.pdbx_description
1 polymer ?
#
loop_
_entity_poly.entity_id
_entity_poly.type
_entity_poly.pdbx_seq_one_letter_code
_entity_poly.pdbx_strand_id
1 'polypeptide(L)'
;MKLFKLIPLIFLLMSTTTGCSTSTESPERLIKKPIVNESKLGISNAISKSLTVGYSLVLPNNSMETGKINEVDLDNDDTNEIVAFEKKEGSTNNENEVGFMVLSKNKDGSYTDKGKIWEKGDSIEYANFYDLDSDGNKEIVLLVKSTDKTNMYIYKFKNGEINKVYTLNPTWLEDKDELLDMKIKIGNIDKNKGLDILMFHYNSKNNQMYASLAEFKETLKVIDHVKFENVKNLSDLHITIGNVTKDIKGVILDYTTLKESNNITQILYIENNKINKAFDDNDKNLMKAYYIPTEDMNKDKIIEIPILNGKANGSTYTLKSASNVSWYKWNGKIGKDSGLVFINQIYYNYQYTYKILVPNNLVNKLYVEQEYPGENILFKFIYYDTLNSESKELFTICAINKSAIDENKNMSNKTGVKLNETEDYIFSLYTKNTEELKKLNITVETLKDYFSLIYE
;
A
#
# COMPACT_ATOMS: atom_id res chain seq x y z
N MET A 1 85.90 11.02 8.97
CA MET A 1 85.12 11.00 10.24
C MET A 1 84.75 12.45 10.56
N LYS A 2 83.52 12.96 10.66
CA LYS A 2 82.18 12.42 10.94
C LYS A 2 81.12 13.26 10.17
N LEU A 3 81.10 13.18 8.83
CA LEU A 3 80.11 13.87 7.99
C LEU A 3 79.19 12.91 7.21
N PHE A 4 79.25 11.62 7.52
CA PHE A 4 78.55 10.55 6.79
C PHE A 4 77.47 9.82 7.59
N LYS A 5 76.85 10.48 8.58
CA LYS A 5 75.79 9.85 9.39
C LYS A 5 74.47 10.62 9.47
N LEU A 6 74.29 11.71 8.71
CA LEU A 6 73.05 12.50 8.69
C LEU A 6 72.35 12.60 7.33
N ILE A 7 72.81 11.84 6.33
CA ILE A 7 72.17 11.76 5.00
C ILE A 7 71.21 10.56 4.85
N PRO A 8 71.41 9.38 5.49
CA PRO A 8 70.45 8.28 5.32
C PRO A 8 69.14 8.49 6.09
N LEU A 9 69.10 9.40 7.07
CA LEU A 9 67.91 9.62 7.91
C LEU A 9 66.91 10.62 7.28
N ILE A 10 67.37 11.52 6.41
CA ILE A 10 66.51 12.45 5.67
C ILE A 10 65.91 11.78 4.43
N PHE A 11 66.60 10.80 3.84
CA PHE A 11 66.06 10.01 2.73
C PHE A 11 65.03 8.96 3.16
N LEU A 12 65.06 8.51 4.42
CA LEU A 12 64.08 7.57 4.96
C LEU A 12 62.77 8.27 5.39
N LEU A 13 62.81 9.56 5.74
CA LEU A 13 61.64 10.34 6.17
C LEU A 13 60.80 10.93 5.02
N MET A 14 61.30 10.91 3.78
CA MET A 14 60.55 11.34 2.60
C MET A 14 59.84 10.18 1.86
N SER A 15 59.89 8.96 2.40
CA SER A 15 59.25 7.79 1.80
C SER A 15 57.88 7.43 2.41
N THR A 16 57.41 8.17 3.42
CA THR A 16 56.11 7.92 4.09
C THR A 16 55.02 8.94 3.72
N THR A 17 55.20 9.73 2.66
CA THR A 17 54.17 10.68 2.19
C THR A 17 53.81 10.51 0.72
N THR A 18 53.67 9.26 0.28
CA THR A 18 52.85 8.93 -0.91
C THR A 18 51.65 8.11 -0.48
N GLY A 19 50.82 8.70 0.38
CA GLY A 19 49.41 8.35 0.48
C GLY A 19 48.64 8.99 -0.67
N CYS A 20 49.07 8.74 -1.91
CA CYS A 20 48.25 9.00 -3.07
C CYS A 20 47.22 7.87 -3.08
N SER A 21 46.04 8.10 -2.50
CA SER A 21 44.90 7.19 -2.61
C SER A 21 44.38 7.25 -4.05
N THR A 22 45.12 6.65 -4.98
CA THR A 22 44.63 6.32 -6.31
C THR A 22 43.70 5.11 -6.19
N SER A 23 42.50 5.38 -5.70
CA SER A 23 41.24 4.75 -6.10
C SER A 23 40.19 5.33 -5.16
N THR A 24 39.75 6.55 -5.44
CA THR A 24 38.35 6.88 -5.14
C THR A 24 37.54 5.89 -5.97
N GLU A 25 37.26 4.71 -5.41
CA GLU A 25 36.24 3.85 -5.98
C GLU A 25 34.96 4.67 -5.98
N SER A 26 34.45 4.96 -7.17
CA SER A 26 33.23 5.74 -7.30
C SER A 26 32.06 5.00 -6.65
N PRO A 27 31.06 5.72 -6.08
CA PRO A 27 29.86 5.12 -5.49
C PRO A 27 29.13 4.13 -6.42
N GLU A 28 29.36 4.22 -7.74
CA GLU A 28 28.85 3.27 -8.73
C GLU A 28 29.31 1.81 -8.50
N ARG A 29 30.41 1.55 -7.78
CA ARG A 29 30.86 0.19 -7.41
C ARG A 29 30.21 -0.36 -6.13
N LEU A 30 29.62 0.48 -5.30
CA LEU A 30 28.79 0.04 -4.16
C LEU A 30 27.44 -0.55 -4.62
N ILE A 31 27.07 -0.28 -5.87
CA ILE A 31 26.03 -1.03 -6.58
C ILE A 31 26.64 -2.39 -6.96
N LYS A 32 26.63 -3.35 -6.03
CA LYS A 32 26.86 -4.75 -6.41
C LYS A 32 25.81 -5.11 -7.45
N LYS A 33 26.27 -5.40 -8.67
CA LYS A 33 25.46 -6.09 -9.69
C LYS A 33 24.76 -7.26 -8.96
N PRO A 34 23.43 -7.43 -9.10
CA PRO A 34 22.73 -8.48 -8.38
C PRO A 34 23.47 -9.80 -8.56
N ILE A 35 23.67 -10.57 -7.49
CA ILE A 35 24.21 -11.93 -7.61
C ILE A 35 23.22 -12.67 -8.51
N VAL A 36 23.58 -12.86 -9.77
CA VAL A 36 22.78 -13.60 -10.72
C VAL A 36 22.97 -15.06 -10.35
N ASN A 37 22.08 -15.57 -9.50
CA ASN A 37 22.03 -16.97 -9.13
C ASN A 37 21.89 -17.81 -10.40
N GLU A 38 22.62 -18.92 -10.50
CA GLU A 38 22.52 -19.87 -11.62
C GLU A 38 21.08 -20.33 -11.84
N SER A 39 20.27 -20.45 -10.78
CA SER A 39 18.83 -20.75 -10.90
C SER A 39 18.07 -19.68 -11.69
N LYS A 40 18.35 -18.40 -11.44
CA LYS A 40 17.74 -17.27 -12.15
C LYS A 40 18.18 -17.21 -13.62
N LEU A 41 19.42 -17.58 -13.91
CA LEU A 41 19.90 -17.73 -15.29
C LEU A 41 19.21 -18.89 -16.01
N GLY A 42 19.04 -20.03 -15.34
CA GLY A 42 18.33 -21.20 -15.86
C GLY A 42 16.89 -20.87 -16.26
N ILE A 43 16.14 -20.23 -15.34
CA ILE A 43 14.77 -19.76 -15.60
C ILE A 43 14.72 -18.76 -16.75
N SER A 44 15.59 -17.74 -16.73
CA SER A 44 15.63 -16.72 -17.79
C SER A 44 15.93 -17.31 -19.17
N ASN A 45 16.85 -18.28 -19.24
CA ASN A 45 17.19 -18.97 -20.47
C ASN A 45 16.05 -19.87 -20.96
N ALA A 46 15.38 -20.58 -20.05
CA ALA A 46 14.23 -21.39 -20.38
C ALA A 46 13.08 -20.54 -20.96
N ILE A 47 12.73 -19.45 -20.28
CA ILE A 47 11.72 -18.50 -20.75
C ILE A 47 12.13 -17.93 -22.11
N SER A 48 13.38 -17.50 -22.28
CA SER A 48 13.83 -16.91 -23.56
C SER A 48 13.76 -17.90 -24.73
N LYS A 49 13.99 -19.20 -24.48
CA LYS A 49 13.87 -20.25 -25.49
C LYS A 49 12.42 -20.56 -25.83
N SER A 50 11.54 -20.50 -24.85
CA SER A 50 10.12 -20.79 -25.02
C SER A 50 9.30 -19.56 -25.40
N LEU A 51 9.80 -18.34 -25.23
CA LEU A 51 9.08 -17.12 -25.55
C LEU A 51 8.70 -17.11 -27.03
N THR A 52 7.43 -16.85 -27.31
CA THR A 52 6.95 -16.86 -28.70
C THR A 52 7.51 -15.64 -29.44
N VAL A 53 7.91 -15.82 -30.71
CA VAL A 53 8.40 -14.70 -31.53
C VAL A 53 7.33 -13.59 -31.59
N GLY A 54 7.74 -12.36 -31.27
CA GLY A 54 6.84 -11.19 -31.23
C GLY A 54 6.10 -10.98 -29.91
N TYR A 55 6.38 -11.79 -28.88
CA TYR A 55 5.85 -11.62 -27.53
C TYR A 55 6.94 -11.06 -26.61
N SER A 56 6.49 -10.40 -25.54
CA SER A 56 7.34 -9.84 -24.49
C SER A 56 6.74 -10.16 -23.13
N LEU A 57 7.57 -10.22 -22.09
CA LEU A 57 7.08 -10.39 -20.73
C LEU A 57 6.32 -9.14 -20.28
N VAL A 58 5.14 -9.33 -19.70
CA VAL A 58 4.30 -8.25 -19.17
C VAL A 58 4.15 -8.39 -17.67
N LEU A 59 4.08 -7.27 -16.97
CA LEU A 59 3.83 -7.22 -15.53
C LEU A 59 2.33 -7.00 -15.31
N PRO A 60 1.63 -7.88 -14.56
CA PRO A 60 0.26 -7.63 -14.14
C PRO A 60 0.13 -6.33 -13.34
N ASN A 61 -1.04 -5.66 -13.40
CA ASN A 61 -1.25 -4.40 -12.66
C ASN A 61 -1.25 -4.62 -11.13
N ASN A 62 -1.55 -5.82 -10.64
CA ASN A 62 -1.39 -6.22 -9.23
C ASN A 62 0.07 -6.61 -8.87
N SER A 63 1.06 -5.90 -9.42
CA SER A 63 2.50 -6.21 -9.35
C SER A 63 3.11 -6.33 -7.95
N MET A 64 2.47 -5.80 -6.92
CA MET A 64 2.88 -6.00 -5.52
C MET A 64 2.65 -7.43 -5.03
N GLU A 65 1.70 -8.15 -5.64
CA GLU A 65 1.33 -9.52 -5.29
C GLU A 65 1.94 -10.53 -6.27
N THR A 66 2.01 -10.17 -7.56
CA THR A 66 2.37 -11.11 -8.64
C THR A 66 3.38 -10.49 -9.59
N GLY A 67 4.51 -11.17 -9.78
CA GLY A 67 5.54 -10.75 -10.72
C GLY A 67 5.21 -11.13 -12.17
N LYS A 68 6.04 -10.66 -13.11
CA LYS A 68 6.01 -11.12 -14.51
C LYS A 68 6.44 -12.58 -14.69
N ILE A 69 7.20 -13.12 -13.72
CA ILE A 69 7.68 -14.50 -13.64
C ILE A 69 7.48 -14.93 -12.19
N ASN A 70 6.82 -16.07 -11.98
CA ASN A 70 6.46 -16.59 -10.66
C ASN A 70 6.86 -18.05 -10.58
N GLU A 71 7.40 -18.45 -9.42
CA GLU A 71 7.65 -19.86 -9.08
C GLU A 71 6.51 -20.31 -8.16
N VAL A 72 5.66 -21.21 -8.63
CA VAL A 72 4.47 -21.68 -7.91
C VAL A 72 4.27 -23.16 -8.18
N ASP A 73 4.14 -23.95 -7.11
CA ASP A 73 3.61 -25.31 -7.16
C ASP A 73 2.12 -25.26 -7.51
N LEU A 74 1.78 -25.60 -8.76
CA LEU A 74 0.40 -25.53 -9.28
C LEU A 74 -0.35 -26.83 -9.08
N ASP A 75 0.31 -27.99 -9.11
CA ASP A 75 -0.32 -29.32 -9.04
C ASP A 75 0.00 -30.11 -7.76
N ASN A 76 0.53 -29.42 -6.75
CA ASN A 76 0.77 -29.90 -5.40
C ASN A 76 1.70 -31.13 -5.35
N ASP A 77 2.73 -31.12 -6.20
CA ASP A 77 3.75 -32.17 -6.29
C ASP A 77 5.06 -31.84 -5.53
N ASP A 78 5.04 -30.77 -4.72
CA ASP A 78 6.18 -30.17 -4.00
C ASP A 78 7.27 -29.58 -4.93
N THR A 79 7.01 -29.45 -6.23
CA THR A 79 7.89 -28.80 -7.21
C THR A 79 7.21 -27.57 -7.80
N ASN A 80 7.93 -26.45 -7.83
CA ASN A 80 7.38 -25.24 -8.45
C ASN A 80 7.42 -25.31 -9.98
N GLU A 81 6.29 -25.02 -10.62
CA GLU A 81 6.21 -24.53 -11.99
C GLU A 81 6.70 -23.08 -12.08
N ILE A 82 7.17 -22.70 -13.26
CA ILE A 82 7.35 -21.31 -13.65
C ILE A 82 6.11 -20.85 -14.42
N VAL A 83 5.46 -19.80 -13.94
CA VAL A 83 4.42 -19.10 -14.68
C VAL A 83 4.94 -17.73 -15.09
N ALA A 84 5.03 -17.50 -16.40
CA ALA A 84 5.48 -16.22 -16.95
C ALA A 84 4.36 -15.56 -17.75
N PHE A 85 4.09 -14.29 -17.47
CA PHE A 85 3.07 -13.52 -18.16
C PHE A 85 3.64 -12.85 -19.41
N GLU A 86 2.89 -12.94 -20.50
CA GLU A 86 3.32 -12.50 -21.82
C GLU A 86 2.27 -11.58 -22.47
N LYS A 87 2.76 -10.67 -23.30
CA LYS A 87 1.97 -9.80 -24.17
C LYS A 87 2.54 -9.82 -25.59
N LYS A 88 1.65 -9.90 -26.56
CA LYS A 88 1.93 -9.57 -27.96
C LYS A 88 1.16 -8.33 -28.35
N GLU A 89 1.91 -7.39 -28.91
CA GLU A 89 1.32 -6.23 -29.55
C GLU A 89 0.76 -6.63 -30.92
N GLY A 90 -0.51 -6.33 -31.12
CA GLY A 90 -1.16 -6.45 -32.41
C GLY A 90 -0.55 -5.47 -33.41
N SER A 91 -0.47 -5.87 -34.67
CA SER A 91 -0.27 -4.92 -35.77
C SER A 91 -1.54 -4.06 -35.95
N THR A 92 -1.51 -3.03 -36.80
CA THR A 92 -2.61 -2.07 -37.03
C THR A 92 -4.01 -2.64 -37.23
N ASN A 93 -4.16 -3.94 -37.55
CA ASN A 93 -5.44 -4.63 -37.74
C ASN A 93 -5.66 -5.87 -36.83
N ASN A 94 -4.71 -6.19 -35.95
CA ASN A 94 -4.83 -7.31 -35.01
C ASN A 94 -5.00 -6.77 -33.60
N GLU A 95 -5.85 -7.41 -32.80
CA GLU A 95 -5.99 -7.08 -31.38
C GLU A 95 -4.72 -7.49 -30.62
N ASN A 96 -4.43 -6.79 -29.53
CA ASN A 96 -3.41 -7.22 -28.58
C ASN A 96 -3.84 -8.54 -27.92
N GLU A 97 -2.85 -9.36 -27.57
CA GLU A 97 -3.06 -10.60 -26.85
C GLU A 97 -2.19 -10.59 -25.59
N VAL A 98 -2.78 -11.01 -24.47
CA VAL A 98 -2.07 -11.21 -23.22
C VAL A 98 -2.36 -12.61 -22.69
N GLY A 99 -1.47 -13.12 -21.86
CA GLY A 99 -1.67 -14.43 -21.27
C GLY A 99 -0.46 -14.90 -20.51
N PHE A 100 -0.24 -16.20 -20.49
CA PHE A 100 0.84 -16.79 -19.74
C PHE A 100 1.31 -18.10 -20.36
N MET A 101 2.54 -18.46 -20.00
CA MET A 101 3.11 -19.78 -20.25
C MET A 101 3.40 -20.49 -18.94
N VAL A 102 3.40 -21.83 -18.98
CA VAL A 102 3.80 -22.67 -17.85
C VAL A 102 5.00 -23.52 -18.24
N LEU A 103 6.03 -23.54 -17.39
CA LEU A 103 7.18 -24.44 -17.50
C LEU A 103 7.28 -25.30 -16.26
N SER A 104 7.35 -26.63 -16.41
CA SER A 104 7.68 -27.50 -15.29
C SER A 104 9.19 -27.75 -15.21
N LYS A 105 9.69 -27.86 -13.99
CA LYS A 105 11.09 -28.20 -13.73
C LYS A 105 11.30 -29.71 -13.79
N ASN A 106 12.26 -30.15 -14.59
CA ASN A 106 12.66 -31.55 -14.68
C ASN A 106 13.67 -31.89 -13.58
N LYS A 107 13.84 -33.19 -13.30
CA LYS A 107 14.80 -33.70 -12.30
C LYS A 107 16.26 -33.34 -12.58
N ASP A 108 16.61 -33.12 -13.85
CA ASP A 108 17.95 -32.69 -14.27
C ASP A 108 18.16 -31.16 -14.16
N GLY A 109 17.17 -30.43 -13.66
CA GLY A 109 17.21 -28.98 -13.51
C GLY A 109 16.85 -28.21 -14.79
N SER A 110 16.55 -28.89 -15.90
CA SER A 110 16.01 -28.25 -17.11
C SER A 110 14.52 -27.94 -16.97
N TYR A 111 13.98 -27.16 -17.91
CA TYR A 111 12.58 -26.75 -17.92
C TYR A 111 11.88 -27.25 -19.19
N THR A 112 10.67 -27.77 -19.04
CA THR A 112 9.83 -28.24 -20.14
C THR A 112 8.65 -27.29 -20.32
N ASP A 113 8.41 -26.82 -21.55
CA ASP A 113 7.21 -26.04 -21.90
C ASP A 113 5.96 -26.92 -21.82
N LYS A 114 5.00 -26.51 -20.99
CA LYS A 114 3.73 -27.20 -20.75
C LYS A 114 2.54 -26.57 -21.45
N GLY A 115 2.77 -25.49 -22.19
CA GLY A 115 1.75 -24.80 -22.95
C GLY A 115 1.64 -23.33 -22.61
N LYS A 116 0.84 -22.66 -23.44
CA LYS A 116 0.61 -21.22 -23.40
C LYS A 116 -0.87 -20.95 -23.57
N ILE A 117 -1.35 -19.96 -22.84
CA ILE A 117 -2.70 -19.45 -22.91
C ILE A 117 -2.65 -18.02 -23.43
N TRP A 118 -3.58 -17.70 -24.32
CA TRP A 118 -3.72 -16.38 -24.91
C TRP A 118 -5.17 -15.92 -24.85
N GLU A 119 -5.37 -14.72 -24.33
CA GLU A 119 -6.64 -14.02 -24.33
C GLU A 119 -6.48 -12.68 -25.03
N LYS A 120 -7.52 -12.27 -25.74
CA LYS A 120 -7.58 -10.97 -26.38
C LYS A 120 -7.65 -9.88 -25.31
N GLY A 121 -6.73 -8.92 -25.37
CA GLY A 121 -6.70 -7.80 -24.44
C GLY A 121 -5.38 -7.05 -24.45
N ASP A 122 -5.40 -5.87 -23.85
CA ASP A 122 -4.31 -4.90 -23.83
C ASP A 122 -3.42 -5.05 -22.59
N SER A 123 -3.98 -5.46 -21.46
CA SER A 123 -3.30 -5.60 -20.18
C SER A 123 -3.86 -6.74 -19.33
N ILE A 124 -3.04 -7.19 -18.38
CA ILE A 124 -3.43 -8.10 -17.30
C ILE A 124 -3.69 -7.24 -16.07
N GLU A 125 -4.96 -7.06 -15.71
CA GLU A 125 -5.35 -6.24 -14.55
C GLU A 125 -5.06 -6.95 -13.22
N TYR A 126 -5.21 -8.27 -13.22
CA TYR A 126 -4.95 -9.10 -12.07
C TYR A 126 -4.53 -10.48 -12.52
N ALA A 127 -3.47 -11.00 -11.92
CA ALA A 127 -3.19 -12.43 -11.97
C ALA A 127 -2.70 -12.92 -10.62
N ASN A 128 -3.12 -14.11 -10.20
CA ASN A 128 -2.59 -14.75 -8.99
C ASN A 128 -2.95 -16.25 -8.97
N PHE A 129 -2.45 -16.96 -7.96
CA PHE A 129 -2.51 -18.42 -7.84
C PHE A 129 -3.14 -18.83 -6.51
N TYR A 130 -4.22 -19.60 -6.54
CA TYR A 130 -4.97 -19.96 -5.34
C TYR A 130 -5.54 -21.36 -5.45
N ASP A 131 -5.51 -22.12 -4.36
CA ASP A 131 -6.35 -23.32 -4.20
C ASP A 131 -7.77 -22.87 -3.84
N LEU A 132 -8.59 -22.60 -4.86
CA LEU A 132 -9.91 -22.00 -4.69
C LEU A 132 -10.95 -23.04 -4.27
N ASP A 133 -10.87 -24.26 -4.79
CA ASP A 133 -11.80 -25.35 -4.48
C ASP A 133 -11.31 -26.31 -3.40
N SER A 134 -10.16 -26.02 -2.78
CA SER A 134 -9.57 -26.81 -1.69
C SER A 134 -9.22 -28.24 -2.10
N ASP A 135 -8.83 -28.44 -3.37
CA ASP A 135 -8.38 -29.73 -3.91
C ASP A 135 -6.85 -29.94 -3.75
N GLY A 136 -6.14 -28.91 -3.27
CA GLY A 136 -4.70 -28.88 -3.05
C GLY A 136 -3.92 -28.25 -4.22
N ASN A 137 -4.45 -28.31 -5.44
CA ASN A 137 -3.85 -27.67 -6.61
C ASN A 137 -4.20 -26.18 -6.61
N LYS A 138 -3.35 -25.35 -7.23
CA LYS A 138 -3.64 -23.92 -7.38
C LYS A 138 -4.21 -23.61 -8.75
N GLU A 139 -5.38 -22.99 -8.78
CA GLU A 139 -5.92 -22.32 -9.95
C GLU A 139 -5.15 -21.04 -10.27
N ILE A 140 -5.02 -20.76 -11.57
CA ILE A 140 -4.53 -19.49 -12.10
C ILE A 140 -5.75 -18.60 -12.37
N VAL A 141 -5.89 -17.52 -11.60
CA VAL A 141 -6.90 -16.50 -11.82
C VAL A 141 -6.32 -15.40 -12.70
N LEU A 142 -6.99 -15.07 -13.81
CA LEU A 142 -6.52 -14.09 -14.78
C LEU A 142 -7.63 -13.09 -15.13
N LEU A 143 -7.41 -11.81 -14.88
CA LEU A 143 -8.24 -10.71 -15.37
C LEU A 143 -7.52 -10.00 -16.52
N VAL A 144 -8.21 -9.96 -17.66
CA VAL A 144 -7.71 -9.34 -18.90
C VAL A 144 -8.58 -8.16 -19.26
N LYS A 145 -7.96 -7.00 -19.47
CA LYS A 145 -8.65 -5.79 -19.95
C LYS A 145 -8.47 -5.68 -21.45
N SER A 146 -9.57 -5.76 -22.20
CA SER A 146 -9.68 -5.26 -23.57
C SER A 146 -10.04 -3.77 -23.56
N THR A 147 -10.04 -3.16 -24.74
CA THR A 147 -10.42 -1.75 -24.97
C THR A 147 -11.65 -1.31 -24.18
N ASP A 148 -12.66 -2.16 -24.10
CA ASP A 148 -13.98 -1.84 -23.59
C ASP A 148 -14.41 -2.71 -22.40
N LYS A 149 -13.73 -3.84 -22.11
CA LYS A 149 -14.20 -4.79 -21.10
C LYS A 149 -13.08 -5.46 -20.32
N THR A 150 -13.33 -5.75 -19.05
CA THR A 150 -12.47 -6.62 -18.25
C THR A 150 -13.13 -7.98 -18.11
N ASN A 151 -12.42 -9.04 -18.49
CA ASN A 151 -12.89 -10.43 -18.40
C ASN A 151 -12.04 -11.20 -17.39
N MET A 152 -12.68 -12.09 -16.64
CA MET A 152 -12.02 -12.99 -15.71
C MET A 152 -12.08 -14.43 -16.22
N TYR A 153 -10.95 -15.11 -16.11
CA TYR A 153 -10.76 -16.51 -16.45
C TYR A 153 -10.12 -17.24 -15.28
N ILE A 154 -10.45 -18.51 -15.13
CA ILE A 154 -9.82 -19.42 -14.17
C ILE A 154 -9.29 -20.63 -14.95
N TYR A 155 -8.03 -20.96 -14.72
CA TYR A 155 -7.37 -22.13 -15.31
C TYR A 155 -6.89 -23.08 -14.21
N LYS A 156 -6.92 -24.37 -14.50
CA LYS A 156 -6.24 -25.41 -13.71
C LYS A 156 -5.05 -25.95 -14.49
N PHE A 157 -3.97 -26.25 -13.80
CA PHE A 157 -2.86 -27.03 -14.34
C PHE A 157 -2.96 -28.45 -13.77
N LYS A 158 -3.14 -29.45 -14.62
CA LYS A 158 -3.29 -30.84 -14.19
C LYS A 158 -2.70 -31.79 -15.21
N ASN A 159 -1.96 -32.79 -14.74
CA ASN A 159 -1.30 -33.79 -15.58
C ASN A 159 -0.38 -33.16 -16.65
N GLY A 160 0.24 -32.01 -16.34
CA GLY A 160 1.09 -31.30 -17.29
C GLY A 160 0.35 -30.48 -18.36
N GLU A 161 -0.97 -30.31 -18.26
CA GLU A 161 -1.79 -29.56 -19.21
C GLU A 161 -2.53 -28.41 -18.54
N ILE A 162 -2.66 -27.29 -19.25
CA ILE A 162 -3.40 -26.10 -18.80
C ILE A 162 -4.83 -26.19 -19.35
N ASN A 163 -5.83 -26.14 -18.48
CA ASN A 163 -7.24 -26.22 -18.84
C ASN A 163 -7.99 -24.98 -18.35
N LYS A 164 -8.70 -24.30 -19.25
CA LYS A 164 -9.64 -23.23 -18.86
C LYS A 164 -10.87 -23.88 -18.22
N VAL A 165 -11.06 -23.66 -16.93
CA VAL A 165 -12.18 -24.26 -16.17
C VAL A 165 -13.35 -23.30 -16.02
N TYR A 166 -13.10 -21.99 -16.13
CA TYR A 166 -14.16 -20.99 -16.00
C TYR A 166 -13.87 -19.71 -16.78
N THR A 167 -14.93 -19.15 -17.36
CA THR A 167 -14.97 -17.80 -17.92
C THR A 167 -16.13 -17.07 -17.24
N LEU A 168 -15.84 -15.94 -16.60
CA LEU A 168 -16.84 -15.20 -15.85
C LEU A 168 -17.92 -14.62 -16.77
N ASN A 169 -19.17 -14.83 -16.38
CA ASN A 169 -20.33 -14.15 -16.95
C ASN A 169 -21.26 -13.75 -15.79
N PRO A 170 -21.43 -12.45 -15.49
CA PRO A 170 -22.16 -12.00 -14.31
C PRO A 170 -23.68 -12.08 -14.48
N THR A 171 -24.22 -13.27 -14.76
CA THR A 171 -25.64 -13.49 -15.08
C THR A 171 -26.60 -13.24 -13.93
N TRP A 172 -26.09 -13.05 -12.71
CA TRP A 172 -26.89 -12.70 -11.53
C TRP A 172 -27.15 -11.19 -11.39
N LEU A 173 -26.52 -10.36 -12.24
CA LEU A 173 -26.74 -8.93 -12.28
C LEU A 173 -27.58 -8.58 -13.50
N GLU A 174 -28.64 -7.80 -13.31
CA GLU A 174 -29.62 -7.48 -14.37
C GLU A 174 -28.97 -6.75 -15.56
N ASP A 175 -28.12 -5.75 -15.28
CA ASP A 175 -27.45 -4.92 -16.28
C ASP A 175 -26.11 -5.51 -16.75
N LYS A 176 -25.95 -6.84 -16.75
CA LYS A 176 -24.65 -7.51 -17.00
C LYS A 176 -23.91 -7.09 -18.27
N ASP A 177 -24.63 -6.70 -19.31
CA ASP A 177 -24.06 -6.31 -20.60
C ASP A 177 -23.47 -4.89 -20.56
N GLU A 178 -23.82 -4.11 -19.52
CA GLU A 178 -23.25 -2.78 -19.24
C GLU A 178 -22.12 -2.81 -18.20
N LEU A 179 -21.87 -3.99 -17.60
CA LEU A 179 -20.80 -4.21 -16.64
C LEU A 179 -19.49 -4.49 -17.37
N LEU A 180 -18.83 -3.40 -17.73
CA LEU A 180 -17.63 -3.39 -18.56
C LEU A 180 -16.34 -3.45 -17.75
N ASP A 181 -16.32 -2.87 -16.55
CA ASP A 181 -15.15 -2.88 -15.68
C ASP A 181 -15.34 -3.83 -14.51
N MET A 182 -14.27 -4.55 -14.18
CA MET A 182 -14.25 -5.41 -13.00
C MET A 182 -12.95 -5.30 -12.22
N LYS A 183 -13.05 -5.54 -10.92
CA LYS A 183 -11.91 -5.71 -10.00
C LYS A 183 -12.24 -6.87 -9.07
N ILE A 184 -11.21 -7.60 -8.61
CA ILE A 184 -11.41 -8.68 -7.65
C ILE A 184 -10.49 -8.53 -6.44
N LYS A 185 -10.89 -9.16 -5.34
CA LYS A 185 -10.01 -9.52 -4.23
C LYS A 185 -10.34 -10.94 -3.80
N ILE A 186 -9.32 -11.76 -3.63
CA ILE A 186 -9.46 -13.14 -3.16
C ILE A 186 -8.89 -13.23 -1.76
N GLY A 187 -9.62 -13.91 -0.87
CA GLY A 187 -9.22 -14.09 0.50
C GLY A 187 -10.33 -14.73 1.32
N ASN A 188 -10.02 -15.15 2.53
CA ASN A 188 -11.03 -15.61 3.46
C ASN A 188 -11.81 -14.38 3.97
N ILE A 189 -13.06 -14.21 3.55
CA ILE A 189 -13.91 -13.04 3.85
C ILE A 189 -15.03 -13.47 4.79
N ASP A 190 -15.63 -14.62 4.52
CA ASP A 190 -16.54 -15.25 5.47
C ASP A 190 -15.76 -16.13 6.48
N LYS A 191 -16.43 -16.58 7.54
CA LYS A 191 -15.80 -17.42 8.57
C LYS A 191 -15.61 -18.88 8.14
N ASN A 192 -15.88 -19.23 6.89
CA ASN A 192 -15.72 -20.59 6.40
C ASN A 192 -14.24 -20.90 6.13
N LYS A 193 -13.93 -22.17 5.86
CA LYS A 193 -12.54 -22.65 5.71
C LYS A 193 -11.94 -22.38 4.32
N GLY A 194 -12.71 -21.88 3.36
CA GLY A 194 -12.29 -21.65 1.98
C GLY A 194 -11.80 -20.23 1.69
N LEU A 195 -11.33 -20.03 0.46
CA LEU A 195 -11.12 -18.71 -0.11
C LEU A 195 -12.41 -18.23 -0.77
N ASP A 196 -12.73 -16.96 -0.56
CA ASP A 196 -13.82 -16.28 -1.22
C ASP A 196 -13.29 -15.39 -2.34
N ILE A 197 -14.09 -15.22 -3.38
CA ILE A 197 -13.85 -14.30 -4.48
C ILE A 197 -14.82 -13.13 -4.33
N LEU A 198 -14.28 -11.97 -3.94
CA LEU A 198 -15.02 -10.72 -3.95
C LEU A 198 -14.83 -10.02 -5.29
N MET A 199 -15.92 -9.87 -6.03
CA MET A 199 -15.93 -9.27 -7.36
C MET A 199 -16.65 -7.93 -7.34
N PHE A 200 -16.04 -6.91 -7.91
CA PHE A 200 -16.63 -5.61 -8.13
C PHE A 200 -16.90 -5.44 -9.61
N HIS A 201 -18.15 -5.19 -9.98
CA HIS A 201 -18.54 -4.83 -11.33
C HIS A 201 -19.03 -3.38 -11.35
N TYR A 202 -18.63 -2.61 -12.35
CA TYR A 202 -19.01 -1.20 -12.46
C TYR A 202 -19.78 -0.93 -13.76
N ASN A 203 -20.91 -0.25 -13.62
CA ASN A 203 -21.70 0.28 -14.72
C ASN A 203 -21.44 1.78 -14.83
N SER A 204 -20.70 2.19 -15.86
CA SER A 204 -20.34 3.59 -16.10
C SER A 204 -21.51 4.45 -16.61
N LYS A 205 -22.60 3.86 -17.10
CA LYS A 205 -23.77 4.62 -17.58
C LYS A 205 -24.60 5.18 -16.43
N ASN A 206 -24.71 4.43 -15.34
CA ASN A 206 -25.49 4.82 -14.17
C ASN A 206 -24.64 5.07 -12.91
N ASN A 207 -23.32 4.85 -12.99
CA ASN A 207 -22.35 5.07 -11.91
C ASN A 207 -22.62 4.18 -10.69
N GLN A 208 -23.06 2.95 -10.95
CA GLN A 208 -23.31 1.94 -9.93
C GLN A 208 -22.19 0.90 -9.92
N MET A 209 -21.85 0.46 -8.71
CA MET A 209 -20.95 -0.65 -8.49
C MET A 209 -21.68 -1.77 -7.78
N TYR A 210 -21.39 -3.00 -8.15
CA TYR A 210 -21.92 -4.20 -7.52
C TYR A 210 -20.76 -4.98 -6.89
N ALA A 211 -20.79 -5.18 -5.57
CA ALA A 211 -19.89 -6.10 -4.89
C ALA A 211 -20.60 -7.46 -4.77
N SER A 212 -20.02 -8.51 -5.35
CA SER A 212 -20.55 -9.88 -5.33
C SER A 212 -19.55 -10.79 -4.63
N LEU A 213 -20.04 -11.61 -3.69
CA LEU A 213 -19.23 -12.62 -3.00
C LEU A 213 -19.52 -13.98 -3.63
N ALA A 214 -18.49 -14.74 -3.94
CA ALA A 214 -18.63 -16.08 -4.50
C ALA A 214 -17.61 -17.05 -3.92
N GLU A 215 -18.00 -18.32 -3.88
CA GLU A 215 -17.11 -19.46 -3.71
C GLU A 215 -16.83 -20.07 -5.09
N PHE A 216 -15.69 -20.72 -5.25
CA PHE A 216 -15.40 -21.54 -6.43
C PHE A 216 -15.26 -23.00 -6.01
N LYS A 217 -16.08 -23.88 -6.60
CA LYS A 217 -16.05 -25.34 -6.40
C LYS A 217 -16.32 -26.00 -7.74
N GLU A 218 -15.28 -26.24 -8.53
CA GLU A 218 -15.33 -26.57 -9.97
C GLU A 218 -15.96 -25.48 -10.86
N THR A 219 -16.96 -24.78 -10.35
CA THR A 219 -17.67 -23.66 -10.95
C THR A 219 -17.85 -22.55 -9.93
N LEU A 220 -18.07 -21.33 -10.40
CA LEU A 220 -18.34 -20.18 -9.54
C LEU A 220 -19.77 -20.24 -9.00
N LYS A 221 -19.90 -20.19 -7.68
CA LYS A 221 -21.17 -20.09 -6.98
C LYS A 221 -21.25 -18.76 -6.25
N VAL A 222 -22.09 -17.86 -6.76
CA VAL A 222 -22.36 -16.58 -6.10
C VAL A 222 -23.19 -16.80 -4.84
N ILE A 223 -22.71 -16.25 -3.73
CA ILE A 223 -23.37 -16.29 -2.42
C ILE A 223 -24.42 -15.17 -2.36
N ASP A 224 -23.99 -13.94 -2.56
CA ASP A 224 -24.85 -12.75 -2.54
C ASP A 224 -24.14 -11.57 -3.22
N HIS A 225 -24.88 -10.49 -3.45
CA HIS A 225 -24.34 -9.24 -3.97
C HIS A 225 -25.03 -8.02 -3.35
N VAL A 226 -24.29 -6.91 -3.28
CA VAL A 226 -24.83 -5.62 -2.83
C VAL A 226 -24.44 -4.51 -3.78
N LYS A 227 -25.36 -3.56 -3.96
CA LYS A 227 -25.20 -2.41 -4.83
C LYS A 227 -24.70 -1.19 -4.06
N PHE A 228 -23.88 -0.41 -4.75
CA PHE A 228 -23.37 0.89 -4.35
C PHE A 228 -23.78 1.94 -5.37
N GLU A 229 -24.26 3.07 -4.88
CA GLU A 229 -24.62 4.21 -5.71
C GLU A 229 -23.48 5.24 -5.76
N ASN A 230 -23.49 6.10 -6.78
CA ASN A 230 -22.61 7.28 -6.88
C ASN A 230 -21.10 6.94 -6.89
N VAL A 231 -20.70 5.81 -7.49
CA VAL A 231 -19.29 5.41 -7.61
C VAL A 231 -18.68 6.01 -8.87
N LYS A 232 -17.45 6.54 -8.79
CA LYS A 232 -16.79 7.20 -9.92
C LYS A 232 -16.15 6.22 -10.91
N ASN A 233 -15.45 5.20 -10.41
CA ASN A 233 -14.72 4.19 -11.16
C ASN A 233 -14.22 3.07 -10.21
N LEU A 234 -13.62 2.01 -10.76
CA LEU A 234 -12.94 0.96 -9.97
C LEU A 234 -11.43 1.13 -9.82
N SER A 235 -10.79 2.05 -10.58
CA SER A 235 -9.34 2.27 -10.47
C SER A 235 -8.96 2.82 -9.10
N ASP A 236 -9.83 3.67 -8.53
CA ASP A 236 -9.68 4.30 -7.21
C ASP A 236 -10.35 3.48 -6.08
N LEU A 237 -10.71 2.21 -6.34
CA LEU A 237 -11.28 1.32 -5.32
C LEU A 237 -10.15 0.62 -4.54
N HIS A 238 -10.05 0.90 -3.24
CA HIS A 238 -9.16 0.24 -2.31
C HIS A 238 -9.92 -0.78 -1.47
N ILE A 239 -9.35 -1.97 -1.28
CA ILE A 239 -10.02 -3.12 -0.66
C ILE A 239 -9.11 -3.72 0.40
N THR A 240 -9.55 -3.69 1.66
CA THR A 240 -8.84 -4.29 2.79
C THR A 240 -9.71 -5.37 3.42
N ILE A 241 -9.21 -6.60 3.52
CA ILE A 241 -9.88 -7.72 4.21
C ILE A 241 -9.27 -7.87 5.61
N GLY A 242 -10.11 -7.98 6.63
CA GLY A 242 -9.65 -8.30 7.99
C GLY A 242 -10.78 -8.21 9.02
N ASN A 243 -10.43 -8.17 10.31
CA ASN A 243 -11.46 -8.04 11.32
C ASN A 243 -11.89 -6.59 11.44
N VAL A 244 -13.20 -6.36 11.36
CA VAL A 244 -13.83 -5.03 11.51
C VAL A 244 -14.45 -4.86 12.90
N THR A 245 -14.58 -5.96 13.63
CA THR A 245 -14.78 -6.01 15.08
C THR A 245 -14.06 -7.25 15.63
N LYS A 246 -14.06 -7.47 16.95
CA LYS A 246 -13.49 -8.67 17.55
C LYS A 246 -14.06 -9.98 16.99
N ASP A 247 -15.36 -9.98 16.66
CA ASP A 247 -16.11 -11.17 16.26
C ASP A 247 -16.55 -11.14 14.80
N ILE A 248 -16.29 -10.06 14.06
CA ILE A 248 -16.74 -9.91 12.67
C ILE A 248 -15.52 -9.68 11.79
N LYS A 249 -15.32 -10.62 10.88
CA LYS A 249 -14.46 -10.44 9.70
C LYS A 249 -15.26 -9.74 8.62
N GLY A 250 -14.62 -8.82 7.92
CA GLY A 250 -15.28 -8.00 6.91
C GLY A 250 -14.29 -7.44 5.90
N VAL A 251 -14.81 -6.53 5.08
CA VAL A 251 -14.05 -5.86 4.03
C VAL A 251 -14.26 -4.37 4.19
N ILE A 252 -13.16 -3.63 4.31
CA ILE A 252 -13.19 -2.17 4.24
C ILE A 252 -12.95 -1.76 2.80
N LEU A 253 -13.86 -0.96 2.27
CA LEU A 253 -13.79 -0.40 0.93
C LEU A 253 -13.58 1.09 1.02
N ASP A 254 -12.67 1.59 0.21
CA ASP A 254 -12.48 3.00 -0.01
C ASP A 254 -12.66 3.29 -1.49
N TYR A 255 -13.68 4.07 -1.86
CA TYR A 255 -13.96 4.40 -3.25
C TYR A 255 -14.27 5.87 -3.44
N THR A 256 -13.96 6.39 -4.63
CA THR A 256 -14.27 7.77 -4.97
C THR A 256 -15.71 7.91 -5.45
N THR A 257 -16.42 8.89 -4.90
CA THR A 257 -17.78 9.25 -5.30
C THR A 257 -17.79 10.13 -6.54
N LEU A 258 -18.77 9.99 -7.42
CA LEU A 258 -18.82 10.78 -8.66
C LEU A 258 -19.17 12.25 -8.38
N LYS A 259 -20.26 12.50 -7.64
CA LYS A 259 -20.83 13.85 -7.46
C LYS A 259 -19.90 14.84 -6.76
N GLU A 260 -19.20 14.39 -5.72
CA GLU A 260 -18.34 15.25 -4.90
C GLU A 260 -16.85 15.03 -5.17
N SER A 261 -16.49 13.98 -5.90
CA SER A 261 -15.09 13.53 -6.06
C SER A 261 -14.36 13.31 -4.72
N ASN A 262 -15.11 13.05 -3.65
CA ASN A 262 -14.60 12.66 -2.34
C ASN A 262 -14.44 11.14 -2.27
N ASN A 263 -13.46 10.67 -1.50
CA ASN A 263 -13.33 9.26 -1.14
C ASN A 263 -14.26 8.96 0.04
N ILE A 264 -14.95 7.82 0.03
CA ILE A 264 -15.77 7.37 1.15
C ILE A 264 -15.33 5.98 1.60
N THR A 265 -15.22 5.78 2.92
CA THR A 265 -15.00 4.45 3.48
C THR A 265 -16.33 3.75 3.77
N GLN A 266 -16.50 2.53 3.28
CA GLN A 266 -17.60 1.63 3.62
C GLN A 266 -17.05 0.36 4.26
N ILE A 267 -17.86 -0.29 5.12
CA ILE A 267 -17.57 -1.63 5.61
C ILE A 267 -18.62 -2.59 5.05
N LEU A 268 -18.16 -3.68 4.44
CA LEU A 268 -18.95 -4.86 4.16
C LEU A 268 -18.72 -5.91 5.26
N TYR A 269 -19.80 -6.52 5.72
CA TYR A 269 -19.74 -7.69 6.59
C TYR A 269 -20.73 -8.75 6.10
N ILE A 270 -20.39 -10.01 6.37
CA ILE A 270 -21.21 -11.15 5.96
C ILE A 270 -22.00 -11.66 7.16
N GLU A 271 -23.33 -11.73 7.01
CA GLU A 271 -24.22 -12.31 8.01
C GLU A 271 -25.26 -13.17 7.29
N ASN A 272 -25.42 -14.44 7.71
CA ASN A 272 -26.36 -15.40 7.11
C ASN A 272 -26.22 -15.51 5.58
N ASN A 273 -24.98 -15.59 5.08
CA ASN A 273 -24.67 -15.64 3.65
C ASN A 273 -25.18 -14.42 2.86
N LYS A 274 -25.31 -13.26 3.52
CA LYS A 274 -25.65 -12.00 2.87
C LYS A 274 -24.57 -10.96 3.10
N ILE A 275 -24.30 -10.17 2.06
CA ILE A 275 -23.40 -9.02 2.15
C ILE A 275 -24.20 -7.84 2.68
N ASN A 276 -23.76 -7.29 3.80
CA ASN A 276 -24.39 -6.13 4.41
C ASN A 276 -23.41 -4.96 4.44
N LYS A 277 -23.94 -3.75 4.25
CA LYS A 277 -23.20 -2.49 4.43
C LYS A 277 -23.37 -2.01 5.87
N ALA A 278 -22.29 -1.55 6.49
CA ALA A 278 -22.35 -0.97 7.83
C ALA A 278 -22.95 0.44 7.82
N PHE A 279 -22.80 1.18 6.72
CA PHE A 279 -23.18 2.59 6.62
C PHE A 279 -23.95 2.88 5.33
N ASP A 280 -24.55 4.08 5.24
CA ASP A 280 -25.14 4.59 3.99
C ASP A 280 -24.04 5.03 3.00
N ASP A 281 -24.25 4.83 1.70
CA ASP A 281 -23.26 5.19 0.66
C ASP A 281 -23.02 6.71 0.55
N ASN A 282 -23.87 7.53 1.16
CA ASN A 282 -23.75 8.99 1.21
C ASN A 282 -23.49 9.52 2.62
N ASP A 283 -23.05 8.69 3.57
CA ASP A 283 -22.69 9.15 4.90
C ASP A 283 -21.48 10.08 4.86
N LYS A 284 -21.75 11.37 5.04
CA LYS A 284 -20.74 12.44 5.00
C LYS A 284 -19.67 12.32 6.09
N ASN A 285 -19.95 11.60 7.18
CA ASN A 285 -18.98 11.39 8.25
C ASN A 285 -17.84 10.44 7.83
N LEU A 286 -18.06 9.66 6.77
CA LEU A 286 -17.09 8.72 6.20
C LEU A 286 -16.39 9.28 4.96
N MET A 287 -16.77 10.48 4.53
CA MET A 287 -16.17 11.15 3.38
C MET A 287 -14.86 11.84 3.74
N LYS A 288 -13.88 11.73 2.85
CA LYS A 288 -12.57 12.35 2.97
C LYS A 288 -12.08 12.84 1.61
N ALA A 289 -11.25 13.88 1.64
CA ALA A 289 -10.74 14.54 0.43
C ALA A 289 -9.83 13.62 -0.41
N TYR A 290 -9.19 12.61 0.20
CA TYR A 290 -8.31 11.65 -0.46
C TYR A 290 -8.24 10.34 0.33
N TYR A 291 -7.86 9.26 -0.34
CA TYR A 291 -7.63 7.96 0.29
C TYR A 291 -6.50 8.01 1.33
N ILE A 292 -6.73 7.37 2.48
CA ILE A 292 -5.74 7.08 3.51
C ILE A 292 -5.89 5.59 3.82
N PRO A 293 -4.81 4.79 3.75
CA PRO A 293 -4.88 3.37 4.08
C PRO A 293 -5.41 3.11 5.48
N THR A 294 -6.21 2.07 5.61
CA THR A 294 -6.68 1.55 6.89
C THR A 294 -5.61 0.68 7.54
N GLU A 295 -5.49 0.71 8.86
CA GLU A 295 -4.45 -0.01 9.61
C GLU A 295 -5.02 -0.51 10.95
N ASP A 296 -4.44 -1.58 11.50
CA ASP A 296 -4.63 -1.97 12.90
C ASP A 296 -3.66 -1.14 13.75
N MET A 297 -4.12 0.05 14.13
CA MET A 297 -3.32 1.10 14.75
C MET A 297 -2.95 0.78 16.20
N ASN A 298 -3.84 0.08 16.92
CA ASN A 298 -3.65 -0.24 18.33
C ASN A 298 -3.17 -1.68 18.57
N LYS A 299 -3.00 -2.48 17.49
CA LYS A 299 -2.56 -3.88 17.49
C LYS A 299 -3.54 -4.82 18.20
N ASP A 300 -4.84 -4.51 18.17
CA ASP A 300 -5.91 -5.33 18.74
C ASP A 300 -6.52 -6.32 17.71
N LYS A 301 -5.96 -6.37 16.50
CA LYS A 301 -6.39 -7.17 15.34
C LYS A 301 -7.68 -6.68 14.69
N ILE A 302 -8.19 -5.52 15.06
CA ILE A 302 -9.30 -4.84 14.40
C ILE A 302 -8.72 -3.74 13.51
N ILE A 303 -9.23 -3.62 12.30
CA ILE A 303 -8.79 -2.57 11.38
C ILE A 303 -9.51 -1.27 11.73
N GLU A 304 -8.76 -0.19 11.95
CA GLU A 304 -9.28 1.16 12.10
C GLU A 304 -9.42 1.91 10.76
N ILE A 305 -10.42 2.78 10.72
CA ILE A 305 -10.76 3.65 9.60
C ILE A 305 -10.25 5.08 9.88
N PRO A 306 -9.49 5.66 8.95
CA PRO A 306 -9.03 7.04 9.06
C PRO A 306 -10.10 8.03 8.57
N ILE A 307 -10.33 9.08 9.36
CA ILE A 307 -11.17 10.24 8.99
C ILE A 307 -10.33 11.51 9.09
N LEU A 308 -10.39 12.33 8.04
CA LEU A 308 -9.71 13.62 8.00
C LEU A 308 -10.46 14.65 8.86
N ASN A 309 -9.80 15.19 9.88
CA ASN A 309 -10.37 16.27 10.68
C ASN A 309 -10.21 17.60 9.93
N GLY A 310 -11.30 18.08 9.33
CA GLY A 310 -11.34 19.36 8.65
C GLY A 310 -12.33 20.29 9.32
N LYS A 311 -11.93 20.95 10.42
CA LYS A 311 -12.47 22.23 10.94
C LYS A 311 -12.02 22.44 12.39
N ALA A 312 -10.90 23.13 12.58
CA ALA A 312 -10.68 23.87 13.82
C ALA A 312 -10.80 25.40 13.60
N ASN A 313 -10.48 25.96 12.43
CA ASN A 313 -10.56 27.41 12.17
C ASN A 313 -10.71 27.81 10.68
N GLY A 314 -11.39 27.01 9.86
CA GLY A 314 -11.58 27.34 8.43
C GLY A 314 -10.32 27.18 7.55
N SER A 315 -9.15 26.94 8.14
CA SER A 315 -7.97 26.41 7.46
C SER A 315 -8.12 24.90 7.28
N THR A 316 -8.33 24.49 6.05
CA THR A 316 -8.38 23.09 5.63
C THR A 316 -6.99 22.47 5.76
N TYR A 317 -6.78 21.57 6.74
CA TYR A 317 -5.67 20.61 6.76
C TYR A 317 -5.88 19.51 5.69
N THR A 318 -6.18 19.93 4.46
CA THR A 318 -6.46 19.06 3.31
C THR A 318 -5.28 18.99 2.35
N LEU A 319 -4.14 19.59 2.70
CA LEU A 319 -2.91 19.42 1.92
C LEU A 319 -2.40 17.99 2.12
N LYS A 320 -2.08 17.30 1.02
CA LYS A 320 -1.49 15.95 1.09
C LYS A 320 -0.15 15.91 1.84
N SER A 321 0.50 17.05 2.08
CA SER A 321 1.78 17.13 2.78
C SER A 321 1.68 16.96 4.29
N ALA A 322 0.55 17.34 4.92
CA ALA A 322 0.32 17.17 6.35
C ALA A 322 -1.17 17.15 6.69
N SER A 323 -1.58 16.27 7.60
CA SER A 323 -2.99 16.13 7.97
C SER A 323 -3.20 15.68 9.41
N ASN A 324 -4.34 16.10 9.96
CA ASN A 324 -4.87 15.60 11.22
C ASN A 324 -5.85 14.47 10.92
N VAL A 325 -5.52 13.25 11.32
CA VAL A 325 -6.33 12.05 11.06
C VAL A 325 -6.84 11.51 12.39
N SER A 326 -8.15 11.40 12.52
CA SER A 326 -8.78 10.63 13.60
C SER A 326 -9.00 9.20 13.14
N TRP A 327 -8.60 8.24 13.96
CA TRP A 327 -8.80 6.82 13.71
C TRP A 327 -9.98 6.31 14.52
N TYR A 328 -10.83 5.53 13.86
CA TYR A 328 -12.05 4.99 14.43
C TYR A 328 -12.17 3.50 14.16
N LYS A 329 -12.83 2.78 15.06
CA LYS A 329 -13.34 1.43 14.76
C LYS A 329 -14.85 1.43 14.61
N TRP A 330 -15.38 0.48 13.88
CA TRP A 330 -16.82 0.26 13.84
C TRP A 330 -17.32 -0.35 15.15
N ASN A 331 -18.50 0.09 15.61
CA ASN A 331 -19.11 -0.39 16.85
C ASN A 331 -19.76 -1.78 16.73
N GLY A 332 -19.81 -2.36 15.53
CA GLY A 332 -20.40 -3.68 15.27
C GLY A 332 -21.92 -3.74 15.31
N LYS A 333 -22.60 -2.60 15.47
CA LYS A 333 -24.07 -2.53 15.49
C LYS A 333 -24.62 -2.35 14.08
N ILE A 334 -25.85 -2.79 13.87
CA ILE A 334 -26.49 -2.86 12.54
C ILE A 334 -27.54 -1.75 12.40
N GLY A 335 -27.74 -1.28 11.17
CA GLY A 335 -28.76 -0.29 10.83
C GLY A 335 -28.51 1.05 11.49
N LYS A 336 -29.55 1.66 12.04
CA LYS A 336 -29.49 3.00 12.65
C LYS A 336 -28.52 3.15 13.82
N ASP A 337 -28.17 2.04 14.48
CA ASP A 337 -27.27 2.04 15.63
C ASP A 337 -25.80 1.81 15.22
N SER A 338 -25.56 1.53 13.94
CA SER A 338 -24.22 1.45 13.36
C SER A 338 -23.51 2.78 13.49
N GLY A 339 -22.25 2.74 13.91
CA GLY A 339 -21.49 3.96 14.17
C GLY A 339 -20.02 3.69 14.42
N LEU A 340 -19.26 4.78 14.47
CA LEU A 340 -17.82 4.77 14.69
C LEU A 340 -17.49 5.09 16.16
N VAL A 341 -16.47 4.42 16.68
CA VAL A 341 -15.91 4.64 18.02
C VAL A 341 -14.50 5.18 17.85
N PHE A 342 -14.27 6.39 18.38
CA PHE A 342 -12.97 7.04 18.33
C PHE A 342 -11.91 6.23 19.06
N ILE A 343 -10.74 6.07 18.45
CA ILE A 343 -9.58 5.39 19.01
C ILE A 343 -8.50 6.39 19.41
N ASN A 344 -7.99 7.14 18.44
CA ASN A 344 -6.98 8.17 18.64
C ASN A 344 -6.99 9.19 17.51
N GLN A 345 -6.21 10.26 17.68
CA GLN A 345 -5.93 11.22 16.62
C GLN A 345 -4.42 11.34 16.43
N ILE A 346 -3.98 11.41 15.19
CA ILE A 346 -2.56 11.55 14.84
C ILE A 346 -2.41 12.72 13.87
N TYR A 347 -1.43 13.57 14.15
CA TYR A 347 -0.95 14.55 13.19
C TYR A 347 0.15 13.90 12.35
N TYR A 348 -0.06 13.80 11.06
CA TYR A 348 0.91 13.31 10.09
C TYR A 348 1.55 14.49 9.37
N ASN A 349 2.86 14.45 9.24
CA ASN A 349 3.62 15.30 8.35
C ASN A 349 4.37 14.42 7.34
N TYR A 350 3.73 14.17 6.20
CA TYR A 350 4.26 13.33 5.14
C TYR A 350 5.48 13.96 4.46
N GLN A 351 5.53 15.29 4.37
CA GLN A 351 6.66 16.00 3.76
C GLN A 351 7.97 15.77 4.51
N TYR A 352 7.91 15.73 5.85
CA TYR A 352 9.09 15.51 6.70
C TYR A 352 9.06 14.14 7.38
N THR A 353 8.20 13.23 6.92
CA THR A 353 8.16 11.81 7.30
C THR A 353 8.03 11.53 8.81
N TYR A 354 7.33 12.39 9.56
CA TYR A 354 7.08 12.18 11.00
C TYR A 354 5.59 12.25 11.34
N LYS A 355 5.23 11.68 12.48
CA LYS A 355 3.88 11.74 13.05
C LYS A 355 3.92 12.02 14.54
N ILE A 356 2.84 12.59 15.06
CA ILE A 356 2.61 12.80 16.49
C ILE A 356 1.24 12.26 16.88
N LEU A 357 1.20 11.39 17.87
CA LEU A 357 -0.04 11.04 18.57
C LEU A 357 -0.57 12.27 19.31
N VAL A 358 -1.78 12.70 18.96
CA VAL A 358 -2.45 13.84 19.60
C VAL A 358 -3.04 13.36 20.93
N PRO A 359 -2.69 13.98 22.07
CA PRO A 359 -3.29 13.67 23.36
C PRO A 359 -4.82 13.76 23.32
N ASN A 360 -5.53 12.82 23.95
CA ASN A 360 -7.01 12.75 23.90
C ASN A 360 -7.71 14.06 24.33
N ASN A 361 -7.15 14.78 25.30
CA ASN A 361 -7.68 16.07 25.75
C ASN A 361 -7.48 17.23 24.75
N LEU A 362 -6.64 17.03 23.74
CA LEU A 362 -6.34 17.98 22.67
C LEU A 362 -7.02 17.62 21.33
N VAL A 363 -7.77 16.52 21.27
CA VAL A 363 -8.50 16.11 20.08
C VAL A 363 -9.38 17.25 19.58
N ASN A 364 -9.29 17.58 18.30
CA ASN A 364 -9.96 18.70 17.64
C ASN A 364 -9.69 20.11 18.23
N LYS A 365 -8.73 20.26 19.15
CA LYS A 365 -8.33 21.56 19.75
C LYS A 365 -6.91 21.96 19.40
N LEU A 366 -6.17 21.08 18.72
CA LEU A 366 -4.78 21.30 18.31
C LEU A 366 -4.73 21.62 16.81
N TYR A 367 -3.99 22.66 16.48
CA TYR A 367 -3.70 23.02 15.09
C TYR A 367 -2.21 23.32 14.94
N VAL A 368 -1.68 23.12 13.74
CA VAL A 368 -0.24 23.26 13.45
C VAL A 368 -0.02 24.40 12.47
N GLU A 369 0.87 25.31 12.83
CA GLU A 369 1.41 26.36 11.94
C GLU A 369 2.85 26.02 11.55
N GLN A 370 3.23 26.33 10.32
CA GLN A 370 4.57 26.06 9.81
C GLN A 370 5.30 27.38 9.50
N GLU A 371 6.54 27.50 9.98
CA GLU A 371 7.42 28.63 9.71
C GLU A 371 8.78 28.15 9.19
N TYR A 372 9.42 28.99 8.39
CA TYR A 372 10.69 28.69 7.72
C TYR A 372 11.78 29.73 8.08
N PRO A 373 12.26 29.77 9.33
CA PRO A 373 13.34 30.68 9.72
C PRO A 373 14.69 30.19 9.17
N GLY A 374 15.10 30.72 8.02
CA GLY A 374 16.34 30.33 7.36
C GLY A 374 16.24 28.91 6.80
N GLU A 375 17.15 28.03 7.19
CA GLU A 375 17.23 26.63 6.72
C GLU A 375 16.50 25.64 7.65
N ASN A 376 15.98 26.12 8.78
CA ASN A 376 15.19 25.32 9.71
C ASN A 376 13.70 25.42 9.37
N ILE A 377 12.96 24.36 9.72
CA ILE A 377 11.50 24.34 9.61
C ILE A 377 10.90 24.17 11.01
N LEU A 378 10.02 25.09 11.41
CA LEU A 378 9.32 25.04 12.69
C LEU A 378 7.87 24.63 12.49
N PHE A 379 7.43 23.63 13.25
CA PHE A 379 6.04 23.19 13.36
C PHE A 379 5.52 23.58 14.75
N LYS A 380 4.74 24.65 14.80
CA LYS A 380 4.15 25.20 16.04
C LYS A 380 2.83 24.52 16.33
N PHE A 381 2.74 23.82 17.44
CA PHE A 381 1.54 23.14 17.89
C PHE A 381 0.75 24.06 18.82
N ILE A 382 -0.37 24.57 18.31
CA ILE A 382 -1.16 25.60 18.95
C ILE A 382 -2.48 25.01 19.44
N TYR A 383 -2.75 25.23 20.71
CA TYR A 383 -3.98 24.85 21.39
C TYR A 383 -4.98 26.00 21.33
N TYR A 384 -6.20 25.70 20.88
CA TYR A 384 -7.32 26.64 20.91
C TYR A 384 -8.21 26.36 22.13
N ASP A 385 -8.21 27.29 23.09
CA ASP A 385 -9.08 27.24 24.25
C ASP A 385 -10.47 27.81 23.89
N THR A 386 -11.44 26.93 23.68
CA THR A 386 -12.81 27.31 23.32
C THR A 386 -13.53 28.12 24.41
N LEU A 387 -13.08 28.05 25.68
CA LEU A 387 -13.71 28.79 26.77
C LEU A 387 -13.26 30.26 26.80
N ASN A 388 -11.99 30.50 26.46
CA ASN A 388 -11.39 31.83 26.52
C ASN A 388 -11.21 32.48 25.13
N SER A 389 -11.50 31.75 24.05
CA SER A 389 -11.24 32.16 22.66
C SER A 389 -9.78 32.58 22.42
N GLU A 390 -8.84 31.92 23.10
CA GLU A 390 -7.40 32.22 23.01
C GLU A 390 -6.63 31.06 22.40
N SER A 391 -5.71 31.39 21.49
CA SER A 391 -4.73 30.45 20.94
C SER A 391 -3.43 30.50 21.74
N LYS A 392 -2.94 29.34 22.16
CA LYS A 392 -1.70 29.20 22.94
C LYS A 392 -0.75 28.21 22.26
N GLU A 393 0.44 28.67 21.87
CA GLU A 393 1.50 27.78 21.38
C GLU A 393 1.99 26.91 22.54
N LEU A 394 1.73 25.60 22.47
CA LEU A 394 2.11 24.66 23.53
C LEU A 394 3.59 24.26 23.39
N PHE A 395 3.96 23.82 22.20
CA PHE A 395 5.30 23.35 21.86
C PHE A 395 5.58 23.52 20.36
N THR A 396 6.85 23.45 20.00
CA THR A 396 7.34 23.50 18.62
C THR A 396 8.19 22.28 18.34
N ILE A 397 8.02 21.65 17.17
CA ILE A 397 9.02 20.73 16.62
C ILE A 397 9.83 21.48 15.57
N CYS A 398 11.14 21.45 15.68
CA CYS A 398 12.05 21.96 14.66
C CYS A 398 12.61 20.78 13.87
N ALA A 399 12.48 20.81 12.54
CA ALA A 399 13.26 19.97 11.63
C ALA A 399 14.48 20.77 11.17
N ILE A 400 15.66 20.29 11.57
CA ILE A 400 16.96 20.90 11.25
C ILE A 400 17.57 20.10 10.11
N ASN A 401 17.83 20.74 8.98
CA ASN A 401 18.49 20.10 7.84
C ASN A 401 19.95 19.77 8.19
N LYS A 402 20.38 18.52 8.04
CA LYS A 402 21.75 18.10 8.39
C LYS A 402 22.82 18.74 7.50
N SER A 403 22.51 18.99 6.23
CA SER A 403 23.39 19.63 5.25
C SER A 403 23.68 21.10 5.57
N ALA A 404 22.80 21.74 6.33
CA ALA A 404 22.91 23.12 6.80
C ALA A 404 23.76 23.26 8.09
N ILE A 405 24.16 22.13 8.71
CA ILE A 405 24.92 22.15 9.95
C ILE A 405 26.39 22.45 9.64
N ASP A 406 26.73 23.72 9.75
CA ASP A 406 28.09 24.23 9.60
C ASP A 406 28.94 23.82 10.82
N GLU A 407 29.89 22.88 10.68
CA GLU A 407 30.70 22.31 11.78
C GLU A 407 31.45 23.37 12.62
N ASN A 408 31.68 24.56 12.04
CA ASN A 408 32.40 25.67 12.68
C ASN A 408 31.49 26.73 13.34
N LYS A 409 30.16 26.65 13.19
CA LYS A 409 29.24 27.41 14.02
C LYS A 409 28.89 26.55 15.21
N ASN A 410 29.58 26.78 16.34
CA ASN A 410 29.07 26.40 17.65
C ASN A 410 27.57 26.67 17.66
N MET A 411 26.77 25.61 17.78
CA MET A 411 25.32 25.65 17.91
C MET A 411 24.97 26.24 19.29
N SER A 412 25.41 27.48 19.51
CA SER A 412 25.19 28.21 20.73
C SER A 412 23.76 28.75 20.67
N ASN A 413 22.95 28.24 21.59
CA ASN A 413 21.55 28.54 21.88
C ASN A 413 20.46 27.75 21.10
N LYS A 414 20.01 26.62 21.65
CA LYS A 414 18.82 26.57 22.55
C LYS A 414 18.51 25.14 23.00
N THR A 415 18.03 25.03 24.24
CA THR A 415 17.61 23.90 25.09
C THR A 415 16.52 22.96 24.50
N GLY A 416 16.58 22.64 23.22
CA GLY A 416 15.66 21.70 22.57
C GLY A 416 15.99 20.26 22.93
N VAL A 417 14.96 19.43 23.06
CA VAL A 417 15.12 18.00 23.35
C VAL A 417 15.06 17.23 22.04
N LYS A 418 16.12 16.50 21.68
CA LYS A 418 16.14 15.68 20.47
C LYS A 418 15.04 14.61 20.54
N LEU A 419 14.26 14.50 19.46
CA LEU A 419 13.18 13.52 19.31
C LEU A 419 13.65 12.31 18.51
N ASN A 420 14.06 12.53 17.26
CA ASN A 420 14.59 11.50 16.36
C ASN A 420 15.37 12.15 15.20
N GLU A 421 15.87 11.36 14.25
CA GLU A 421 16.49 11.84 13.01
C GLU A 421 16.21 10.92 11.82
N THR A 422 16.17 11.50 10.63
CA THR A 422 16.18 10.79 9.33
C THR A 422 17.56 10.95 8.68
N GLU A 423 17.73 10.51 7.43
CA GLU A 423 18.93 10.81 6.64
C GLU A 423 19.16 12.33 6.53
N ASP A 424 18.11 13.09 6.23
CA ASP A 424 18.21 14.52 5.91
C ASP A 424 18.00 15.46 7.12
N TYR A 425 17.26 15.02 8.15
CA TYR A 425 16.77 15.93 9.20
C TYR A 425 17.04 15.43 10.62
N ILE A 426 17.27 16.36 11.55
CA ILE A 426 17.21 16.15 13.00
C ILE A 426 15.96 16.83 13.55
N PHE A 427 15.14 16.10 14.30
CA PHE A 427 13.93 16.63 14.93
C PHE A 427 14.19 16.99 16.39
N SER A 428 13.87 18.22 16.78
CA SER A 428 14.04 18.74 18.14
C SER A 428 12.77 19.39 18.68
N LEU A 429 12.39 19.05 19.92
CA LEU A 429 11.23 19.58 20.63
C LEU A 429 11.60 20.81 21.47
N TYR A 430 10.78 21.86 21.39
CA TYR A 430 10.87 23.06 22.21
C TYR A 430 9.53 23.30 22.91
N THR A 431 9.48 23.23 24.23
CA THR A 431 8.28 23.62 25.00
C THR A 431 8.14 25.14 25.05
N LYS A 432 6.92 25.64 24.86
CA LYS A 432 6.63 27.08 24.81
C LYS A 432 5.78 27.56 25.98
N ASN A 433 4.72 26.82 26.31
CA ASN A 433 3.81 27.16 27.40
C ASN A 433 3.77 26.04 28.46
N THR A 434 4.78 26.00 29.32
CA THR A 434 4.94 24.95 30.34
C THR A 434 3.80 24.94 31.37
N GLU A 435 3.20 26.09 31.68
CA GLU A 435 2.05 26.16 32.59
C GLU A 435 0.81 25.51 31.98
N GLU A 436 0.51 25.82 30.71
CA GLU A 436 -0.63 25.22 30.01
C GLU A 436 -0.40 23.72 29.77
N LEU A 437 0.82 23.32 29.40
CA LEU A 437 1.19 21.91 29.29
C LEU A 437 0.96 21.14 30.61
N LYS A 438 1.33 21.74 31.75
CA LYS A 438 1.05 21.15 33.08
C LYS A 438 -0.45 21.05 33.37
N LYS A 439 -1.24 22.08 33.05
CA LYS A 439 -2.71 22.04 33.20
C LYS A 439 -3.35 20.94 32.34
N LEU A 440 -2.80 20.71 31.16
CA LEU A 440 -3.22 19.67 30.23
C LEU A 440 -2.62 18.29 30.56
N ASN A 441 -1.83 18.17 31.63
CA ASN A 441 -1.13 16.94 32.03
C ASN A 441 -0.24 16.37 30.91
N ILE A 442 0.43 17.24 30.15
CA ILE A 442 1.36 16.88 29.07
C ILE A 442 2.78 17.19 29.52
N THR A 443 3.64 16.18 29.50
CA THR A 443 5.07 16.33 29.84
C THR A 443 5.95 16.26 28.60
N VAL A 444 7.21 16.68 28.73
CA VAL A 444 8.22 16.52 27.67
C VAL A 444 8.39 15.05 27.30
N GLU A 445 8.39 14.15 28.28
CA GLU A 445 8.56 12.71 28.03
C GLU A 445 7.37 12.14 27.25
N THR A 446 6.15 12.53 27.62
CA THR A 446 4.94 12.17 26.87
C THR A 446 5.01 12.63 25.41
N LEU A 447 5.51 13.83 25.15
CA LEU A 447 5.66 14.35 23.79
C LEU A 447 6.73 13.61 22.98
N LYS A 448 7.78 13.09 23.62
CA LYS A 448 8.75 12.20 22.96
C LYS A 448 8.11 10.89 22.58
N ASP A 449 7.40 10.25 23.52
CA ASP A 449 6.75 8.96 23.29
C ASP A 449 5.69 9.03 22.17
N TYR A 450 5.08 10.21 22.01
CA TYR A 450 4.08 10.45 20.97
C TYR A 450 4.67 10.76 19.61
N PHE A 451 5.94 11.16 19.53
CA PHE A 451 6.63 11.41 18.29
C PHE A 451 7.20 10.12 17.70
N SER A 452 6.99 9.88 16.42
CA SER A 452 7.60 8.77 15.68
C SER A 452 7.82 9.13 14.23
N LEU A 453 8.71 8.41 13.55
CA LEU A 453 8.85 8.50 12.09
C LEU A 453 7.72 7.71 11.42
N ILE A 454 7.33 8.11 10.22
CA ILE A 454 6.28 7.42 9.45
C ILE A 454 6.84 6.13 8.84
N TYR A 455 8.07 6.20 8.32
CA TYR A 455 8.80 5.08 7.75
C TYR A 455 9.97 4.78 8.68
N GLU A 456 9.89 3.65 9.40
CA GLU A 456 10.99 3.09 10.21
C GLU A 456 11.60 1.86 9.53
#